data_AF-B0DP59-F1
#
_entry.id   AF-B0DP59-F1
#
_cell.length_a   1.000
_cell.length_b   1.000
_cell.length_c   1.000
_cell.angle_alpha   90.00
_cell.angle_beta   90.00
_cell.angle_gamma   90.00
#
_symmetry.space_group_name_H-M   'P 1'
#
loop_
_entity.id
_entity.type
_entity.pdbx_description
1 polymer ?
#
loop_
_entity_poly.entity_id
_entity_poly.type
_entity_poly.pdbx_seq_one_letter_code
_entity_poly.pdbx_strand_id
1 'polypeptide(L)'
;MSGTGAKPKAQPPPQKGKVAANRQNRTAEPEVQERGKTRATGAVDLDEDEQEIGDSEKGRSYLEEKLLLVPSGAPLTLGTLATTLHQIAALPGVTLPVINAVRAVAFLLREVELGAVAEDIRDIANAQFNDMTTDLREFTEGLRVKVMEELEKKTEVLKERTVELAEVVEKAAQQAGNAANSPYRDALHRGLSGAPMDANPRLAAKENIRQRQSLVDIPQESSLRNCANLVLVGKFSEAMGKATEQKHKVRSALKLQNGGILVEMAHIC
;
A
#
# COMPACT_ATOMS: atom_id res chain seq x y z
N MET A 1 68.36 51.16 -24.84
CA MET A 1 67.68 50.05 -25.55
C MET A 1 66.19 50.24 -25.28
N SER A 2 65.51 51.09 -26.07
CA SER A 2 64.66 50.73 -27.24
C SER A 2 63.59 49.70 -26.87
N GLY A 3 62.28 49.92 -26.94
CA GLY A 3 61.38 51.02 -27.32
C GLY A 3 59.95 50.43 -27.21
N THR A 4 59.02 51.03 -26.46
CA THR A 4 57.87 51.85 -26.93
C THR A 4 57.05 51.21 -28.08
N GLY A 5 55.71 51.16 -28.05
CA GLY A 5 54.84 52.13 -27.42
C GLY A 5 53.36 51.78 -27.37
N ALA A 6 52.62 52.72 -26.79
CA ALA A 6 51.23 52.64 -26.40
C ALA A 6 50.38 53.68 -27.16
N LYS A 7 49.12 53.27 -27.50
CA LYS A 7 47.85 54.04 -27.40
C LYS A 7 47.66 55.34 -28.24
N PRO A 8 46.48 56.02 -28.25
CA PRO A 8 45.08 55.58 -28.45
C PRO A 8 44.17 56.59 -29.24
N LYS A 9 42.84 56.31 -29.32
CA LYS A 9 41.65 57.21 -29.36
C LYS A 9 41.30 58.06 -30.61
N ALA A 10 40.05 57.96 -31.10
CA ALA A 10 38.98 59.00 -31.00
C ALA A 10 37.66 58.68 -31.75
N GLN A 11 36.54 59.14 -31.17
CA GLN A 11 35.09 59.15 -31.53
C GLN A 11 34.70 60.44 -32.34
N PRO A 12 33.42 60.79 -32.67
CA PRO A 12 32.22 60.08 -33.18
C PRO A 12 31.46 60.90 -34.33
N PRO A 13 30.11 60.98 -34.52
CA PRO A 13 29.39 61.02 -35.84
C PRO A 13 28.61 62.36 -36.07
N PRO A 14 27.35 62.42 -36.57
CA PRO A 14 26.68 62.08 -37.85
C PRO A 14 26.18 63.35 -38.61
N GLN A 15 25.63 63.29 -39.85
CA GLN A 15 24.64 64.30 -40.31
C GLN A 15 23.80 63.96 -41.57
N LYS A 16 22.62 64.57 -41.57
CA LYS A 16 21.41 64.41 -42.40
C LYS A 16 21.52 64.96 -43.83
N GLY A 17 20.67 64.47 -44.73
CA GLY A 17 20.23 65.20 -45.94
C GLY A 17 19.40 64.30 -46.86
N LYS A 18 18.07 64.28 -46.71
CA LYS A 18 17.05 65.03 -47.47
C LYS A 18 16.70 64.45 -48.84
N VAL A 19 15.40 64.18 -48.93
CA VAL A 19 14.54 63.68 -50.01
C VAL A 19 14.50 64.61 -51.22
N ALA A 20 14.40 64.05 -52.44
CA ALA A 20 13.62 64.66 -53.53
C ALA A 20 13.20 63.59 -54.56
N ALA A 21 11.91 63.60 -54.90
CA ALA A 21 11.21 62.71 -55.81
C ALA A 21 11.09 63.28 -57.23
N ASN A 22 11.04 62.43 -58.26
CA ASN A 22 10.15 62.49 -59.44
C ASN A 22 10.47 61.30 -60.38
N ARG A 23 9.65 60.26 -60.49
CA ARG A 23 8.41 60.10 -61.29
C ARG A 23 8.64 60.17 -62.81
N GLN A 24 8.62 59.01 -63.46
CA GLN A 24 8.03 58.87 -64.80
C GLN A 24 7.48 57.45 -65.02
N ASN A 25 6.19 57.41 -65.35
CA ASN A 25 5.37 56.24 -65.63
C ASN A 25 5.72 55.60 -66.99
N ARG A 26 5.58 54.27 -67.10
CA ARG A 26 4.88 53.62 -68.21
C ARG A 26 4.25 52.28 -67.77
N THR A 27 2.93 52.24 -67.95
CA THR A 27 1.88 51.19 -67.95
C THR A 27 2.24 49.96 -68.81
N ALA A 28 1.65 48.76 -68.73
CA ALA A 28 0.51 48.10 -68.07
C ALA A 28 0.80 46.56 -68.08
N GLU A 29 0.36 45.72 -67.14
CA GLU A 29 -0.92 44.96 -67.14
C GLU A 29 -1.01 44.02 -65.89
N PRO A 30 -2.19 43.46 -65.54
CA PRO A 30 -2.67 43.40 -64.15
C PRO A 30 -2.40 42.10 -63.38
N GLU A 31 -2.36 42.26 -62.05
CA GLU A 31 -2.59 41.20 -61.06
C GLU A 31 -3.92 40.48 -61.31
N VAL A 32 -3.86 39.15 -61.38
CA VAL A 32 -4.97 38.30 -60.92
C VAL A 32 -4.61 37.80 -59.52
N GLN A 33 -5.31 38.38 -58.55
CA GLN A 33 -5.43 37.90 -57.19
C GLN A 33 -6.19 36.57 -57.19
N GLU A 34 -5.53 35.45 -56.89
CA GLU A 34 -6.25 34.24 -56.43
C GLU A 34 -6.00 33.99 -54.94
N ARG A 35 -7.02 34.40 -54.20
CA ARG A 35 -7.33 34.15 -52.81
C ARG A 35 -7.44 32.64 -52.55
N GLY A 36 -6.63 32.14 -51.63
CA GLY A 36 -6.92 31.02 -50.73
C GLY A 36 -7.44 29.71 -51.34
N LYS A 37 -6.56 28.71 -51.46
CA LYS A 37 -6.91 27.29 -51.33
C LYS A 37 -5.84 26.58 -50.50
N THR A 38 -5.98 26.64 -49.17
CA THR A 38 -5.50 25.55 -48.32
C THR A 38 -6.37 24.33 -48.62
N ARG A 39 -5.98 23.53 -49.61
CA ARG A 39 -6.59 22.22 -49.84
C ARG A 39 -5.97 21.25 -48.84
N ALA A 40 -6.83 20.73 -47.97
CA ALA A 40 -6.55 19.67 -47.04
C ALA A 40 -5.87 18.48 -47.74
N THR A 41 -4.97 17.84 -46.99
CA THR A 41 -4.52 16.45 -47.09
C THR A 41 -5.35 15.62 -48.08
N GLY A 42 -4.79 15.39 -49.27
CA GLY A 42 -5.22 14.26 -50.09
C GLY A 42 -4.83 12.99 -49.35
N ALA A 43 -5.79 12.08 -49.18
CA ALA A 43 -5.46 10.68 -48.96
C ALA A 43 -4.57 10.27 -50.12
N VAL A 44 -3.37 9.78 -49.80
CA VAL A 44 -2.54 9.09 -50.78
C VAL A 44 -3.25 7.77 -51.03
N ASP A 45 -3.96 7.68 -52.14
CA ASP A 45 -4.33 6.38 -52.71
C ASP A 45 -2.99 5.68 -52.97
N LEU A 46 -2.66 4.71 -52.12
CA LEU A 46 -1.49 3.87 -52.31
C LEU A 46 -1.83 2.98 -53.50
N ASP A 47 -1.19 3.20 -54.64
CA ASP A 47 -1.25 2.27 -55.77
C ASP A 47 -0.67 0.92 -55.31
N GLU A 48 -1.57 -0.02 -54.94
CA GLU A 48 -1.22 -1.36 -54.46
C GLU A 48 -0.36 -2.13 -55.50
N ASP A 49 -0.45 -1.72 -56.77
CA ASP A 49 0.29 -2.31 -57.90
C ASP A 49 1.82 -2.07 -57.85
N GLU A 50 2.31 -1.12 -57.04
CA GLU A 50 3.75 -0.90 -56.83
C GLU A 50 4.30 -1.59 -55.57
N GLN A 51 3.45 -2.23 -54.76
CA GLN A 51 3.85 -2.87 -53.51
C GLN A 51 4.14 -4.37 -53.69
N GLU A 52 5.41 -4.75 -53.58
CA GLU A 52 5.85 -6.16 -53.65
C GLU A 52 5.31 -7.04 -52.50
N ILE A 53 4.83 -6.43 -51.41
CA ILE A 53 4.36 -7.12 -50.20
C ILE A 53 2.84 -6.89 -50.04
N GLY A 54 2.04 -7.90 -50.38
CA GLY A 54 0.56 -7.82 -50.31
C GLY A 54 -0.08 -8.57 -49.14
N ASP A 55 0.68 -9.31 -48.33
CA ASP A 55 0.14 -10.07 -47.20
C ASP A 55 1.13 -10.17 -46.03
N SER A 56 0.62 -10.51 -44.85
CA SER A 56 1.41 -10.58 -43.62
C SER A 56 2.45 -11.70 -43.62
N GLU A 57 2.20 -12.81 -44.33
CA GLU A 57 3.12 -13.94 -44.43
C GLU A 57 4.34 -13.59 -45.31
N LYS A 58 4.12 -12.97 -46.46
CA LYS A 58 5.18 -12.43 -47.33
C LYS A 58 5.92 -11.30 -46.64
N GLY A 59 5.21 -10.40 -45.95
CA GLY A 59 5.84 -9.32 -45.19
C GLY A 59 6.77 -9.85 -44.11
N ARG A 60 6.32 -10.87 -43.36
CA ARG A 60 7.16 -11.55 -42.37
C ARG A 60 8.37 -12.24 -43.02
N SER A 61 8.14 -12.99 -44.10
CA SER A 61 9.21 -13.69 -44.83
C SER A 61 10.27 -12.71 -45.34
N TYR A 62 9.85 -11.57 -45.89
CA TYR A 62 10.73 -10.51 -46.35
C TYR A 62 11.58 -9.92 -45.22
N LEU A 63 10.95 -9.61 -44.07
CA LEU A 63 11.67 -9.02 -42.94
C LEU A 63 12.68 -10.00 -42.33
N GLU A 64 12.35 -11.29 -42.26
CA GLU A 64 13.27 -12.33 -41.80
C GLU A 64 14.41 -12.55 -42.82
N GLU A 65 14.12 -12.57 -44.13
CA GLU A 65 15.12 -12.69 -45.20
C GLU A 65 16.12 -11.52 -45.20
N LYS A 66 15.62 -10.29 -45.00
CA LYS A 66 16.47 -9.09 -44.90
C LYS A 66 17.15 -8.93 -43.54
N LEU A 67 17.00 -9.89 -42.63
CA LEU A 67 17.55 -9.85 -41.27
C LEU A 67 17.09 -8.63 -40.46
N LEU A 68 15.90 -8.11 -40.75
CA LEU A 68 15.24 -7.00 -40.07
C LEU A 68 14.33 -7.46 -38.91
N LEU A 69 14.05 -8.76 -38.85
CA LEU A 69 13.31 -9.40 -37.76
C LEU A 69 14.17 -10.54 -37.19
N VAL A 70 14.60 -10.39 -35.94
CA VAL A 70 15.48 -11.35 -35.24
C VAL A 70 14.93 -11.62 -33.83
N PRO A 71 14.84 -12.90 -33.40
CA PRO A 71 15.13 -14.13 -34.15
C PRO A 71 14.04 -14.51 -35.16
N SER A 72 14.41 -15.18 -36.27
CA SER A 72 13.45 -15.75 -37.23
C SER A 72 12.53 -16.76 -36.53
N GLY A 73 11.24 -16.74 -36.89
CA GLY A 73 10.22 -17.59 -36.25
C GLY A 73 9.74 -17.13 -34.87
N ALA A 74 10.26 -16.03 -34.31
CA ALA A 74 9.78 -15.50 -33.03
C ALA A 74 8.32 -14.99 -33.10
N PRO A 75 7.53 -15.07 -32.02
CA PRO A 75 6.18 -14.50 -32.00
C PRO A 75 6.23 -13.00 -32.28
N LEU A 76 5.30 -12.51 -33.10
CA LEU A 76 5.24 -11.10 -33.49
C LEU A 76 4.64 -10.30 -32.32
N THR A 77 5.48 -9.60 -31.56
CA THR A 77 5.06 -8.67 -30.50
C THR A 77 5.25 -7.22 -30.95
N LEU A 78 4.54 -6.29 -30.30
CA LEU A 78 4.72 -4.85 -30.54
C LEU A 78 6.18 -4.42 -30.32
N GLY A 79 6.87 -4.99 -29.33
CA GLY A 79 8.28 -4.73 -29.08
C GLY A 79 9.20 -5.23 -30.20
N THR A 80 8.91 -6.40 -30.79
CA THR A 80 9.67 -6.90 -31.95
C THR A 80 9.46 -6.00 -33.17
N LEU A 81 8.23 -5.58 -33.44
CA LEU A 81 7.91 -4.64 -34.52
C LEU A 81 8.57 -3.27 -34.34
N ALA A 82 8.54 -2.72 -33.12
CA ALA A 82 9.23 -1.47 -32.81
C ALA A 82 10.74 -1.58 -33.08
N THR A 83 11.34 -2.73 -32.76
CA THR A 83 12.76 -2.98 -33.01
C THR A 83 13.05 -3.11 -34.50
N THR A 84 12.19 -3.80 -35.26
CA THR A 84 12.28 -3.87 -36.72
C THR A 84 12.17 -2.49 -37.38
N LEU A 85 11.28 -1.61 -36.92
CA LEU A 85 11.20 -0.23 -37.41
C LEU A 85 12.50 0.56 -37.13
N HIS A 86 13.15 0.36 -35.98
CA HIS A 86 14.45 0.97 -35.71
C HIS A 86 15.52 0.48 -36.68
N GLN A 87 15.50 -0.81 -37.04
CA GLN A 87 16.42 -1.39 -38.01
C GLN A 87 16.15 -0.87 -39.43
N ILE A 88 14.89 -0.74 -39.83
CA ILE A 88 14.48 -0.13 -41.11
C ILE A 88 14.99 1.32 -41.20
N ALA A 89 14.83 2.09 -40.13
CA ALA A 89 15.33 3.46 -40.06
C ALA A 89 16.87 3.56 -40.10
N ALA A 90 17.59 2.46 -39.88
CA ALA A 90 19.05 2.39 -39.97
C ALA A 90 19.55 1.90 -41.34
N LEU A 91 18.65 1.55 -42.27
CA LEU A 91 19.03 1.12 -43.62
C LEU A 91 19.69 2.28 -44.40
N PRO A 92 20.68 1.98 -45.25
CA PRO A 92 21.31 2.99 -46.10
C PRO A 92 20.29 3.52 -47.13
N GLY A 93 20.35 4.82 -47.40
CA GLY A 93 19.48 5.48 -48.40
C GLY A 93 18.16 6.05 -47.83
N VAL A 94 17.86 5.81 -46.56
CA VAL A 94 16.69 6.42 -45.89
C VAL A 94 16.98 7.88 -45.54
N THR A 95 16.09 8.80 -45.92
CA THR A 95 16.25 10.22 -45.64
C THR A 95 15.91 10.55 -44.18
N LEU A 96 16.56 11.57 -43.61
CA LEU A 96 16.36 11.96 -42.21
C LEU A 96 14.88 12.18 -41.81
N PRO A 97 14.00 12.79 -42.63
CA PRO A 97 12.58 12.89 -42.30
C PRO A 97 11.90 11.52 -42.13
N VAL A 98 12.22 10.56 -42.99
CA VAL A 98 11.68 9.19 -42.92
C VAL A 98 12.23 8.47 -41.70
N ILE A 99 13.53 8.61 -41.41
CA ILE A 99 14.15 8.06 -40.18
C ILE A 99 13.39 8.55 -38.94
N ASN A 100 13.12 9.86 -38.85
CA ASN A 100 12.43 10.45 -37.71
C ASN A 100 10.98 9.96 -37.61
N ALA A 101 10.26 9.89 -38.73
CA ALA A 101 8.89 9.38 -38.76
C ALA A 101 8.82 7.91 -38.30
N VAL A 102 9.67 7.04 -38.86
CA VAL A 102 9.73 5.62 -38.51
C VAL A 102 10.10 5.42 -37.04
N ARG A 103 11.07 6.19 -36.52
CA ARG A 103 11.43 6.16 -35.10
C ARG A 103 10.30 6.64 -34.20
N ALA A 104 9.58 7.69 -34.58
CA ALA A 104 8.44 8.18 -33.81
C ALA A 104 7.35 7.09 -33.68
N VAL A 105 7.00 6.41 -34.77
CA VAL A 105 6.06 5.28 -34.74
C VAL A 105 6.59 4.15 -33.86
N ALA A 106 7.87 3.82 -33.95
CA ALA A 106 8.47 2.79 -33.10
C ALA A 106 8.42 3.12 -31.60
N PHE A 107 8.54 4.39 -31.22
CA PHE A 107 8.36 4.83 -29.82
C PHE A 107 6.90 4.72 -29.38
N LEU A 108 5.95 5.16 -30.22
CA LEU A 108 4.51 5.04 -29.91
C LEU A 108 4.08 3.59 -29.74
N LEU A 109 4.59 2.66 -30.56
CA LEU A 109 4.29 1.22 -30.42
C LEU A 109 4.78 0.65 -29.07
N ARG A 110 5.92 1.13 -28.56
CA ARG A 110 6.41 0.73 -27.23
C ARG A 110 5.55 1.32 -26.11
N GLU A 111 5.05 2.54 -26.27
CA GLU A 111 4.11 3.13 -25.31
C GLU A 111 2.78 2.35 -25.27
N VAL A 112 2.27 1.92 -26.42
CA VAL A 112 1.07 1.07 -26.50
C VAL A 112 1.30 -0.28 -25.84
N GLU A 113 2.46 -0.92 -26.07
CA GLU A 113 2.83 -2.19 -25.42
C GLU A 113 2.88 -2.04 -23.89
N LEU A 114 3.52 -0.98 -23.38
CA LEU A 114 3.57 -0.69 -21.95
C LEU A 114 2.18 -0.43 -21.36
N GLY A 115 1.31 0.27 -22.10
CA GLY A 115 -0.08 0.52 -21.72
C GLY A 115 -0.89 -0.77 -21.59
N ALA A 116 -0.81 -1.65 -22.60
CA ALA A 116 -1.51 -2.94 -22.60
C ALA A 116 -1.03 -3.85 -21.45
N VAL A 117 0.28 -3.96 -21.23
CA VAL A 117 0.83 -4.73 -20.11
C VAL A 117 0.37 -4.17 -18.76
N ALA A 118 0.30 -2.84 -18.62
CA ALA A 118 -0.17 -2.21 -17.39
C ALA A 118 -1.67 -2.44 -17.14
N GLU A 119 -2.47 -2.53 -18.20
CA GLU A 119 -3.89 -2.90 -18.13
C GLU A 119 -4.06 -4.35 -17.69
N ASP A 120 -3.35 -5.29 -18.33
CA ASP A 120 -3.38 -6.71 -17.96
C ASP A 120 -2.97 -6.94 -16.50
N ILE A 121 -1.92 -6.25 -16.02
CA ILE A 121 -1.49 -6.32 -14.61
C ILE A 121 -2.59 -5.80 -13.68
N ARG A 122 -3.27 -4.71 -14.06
CA ARG A 122 -4.37 -4.15 -13.27
C ARG A 122 -5.54 -5.13 -13.19
N ASP A 123 -5.87 -5.79 -14.29
CA ASP A 123 -6.97 -6.75 -14.34
C ASP A 123 -6.65 -8.01 -13.53
N ILE A 124 -5.42 -8.52 -13.60
CA ILE A 124 -4.95 -9.62 -12.75
C ILE A 124 -5.02 -9.23 -11.27
N ALA A 125 -4.54 -8.03 -10.93
CA ALA A 125 -4.61 -7.55 -9.55
C ALA A 125 -6.07 -7.44 -9.06
N ASN A 126 -6.95 -6.86 -9.88
CA ASN A 126 -8.38 -6.77 -9.57
C ASN A 126 -9.03 -8.14 -9.37
N ALA A 127 -8.72 -9.11 -10.23
CA ALA A 127 -9.19 -10.49 -10.08
C ALA A 127 -8.71 -11.10 -8.76
N GLN A 128 -7.41 -11.02 -8.45
CA GLN A 128 -6.86 -11.55 -7.19
C GLN A 128 -7.43 -10.86 -5.94
N PHE A 129 -7.69 -9.55 -6.00
CA PHE A 129 -8.34 -8.84 -4.90
C PHE A 129 -9.78 -9.29 -4.70
N ASN A 130 -10.52 -9.55 -5.78
CA ASN A 130 -11.89 -10.05 -5.70
C ASN A 130 -11.94 -11.48 -5.14
N ASP A 131 -11.02 -12.34 -5.58
CA ASP A 131 -10.90 -13.72 -5.06
C ASP A 131 -10.55 -13.70 -3.58
N MET A 132 -9.53 -12.93 -3.17
CA MET A 132 -9.16 -12.78 -1.76
C MET A 132 -10.31 -12.20 -0.90
N THR A 133 -11.08 -11.26 -1.44
CA THR A 133 -12.25 -10.71 -0.75
C THR A 133 -13.34 -11.77 -0.57
N THR A 134 -13.48 -12.67 -1.54
CA THR A 134 -14.43 -13.79 -1.48
C THR A 134 -13.98 -14.83 -0.46
N ASP A 135 -12.70 -15.22 -0.48
CA ASP A 135 -12.11 -16.14 0.50
C ASP A 135 -12.23 -15.61 1.94
N LEU A 136 -11.95 -14.31 2.14
CA LEU A 136 -12.10 -13.67 3.45
C LEU A 136 -13.56 -13.68 3.93
N ARG A 137 -14.51 -13.49 3.02
CA ARG A 137 -15.95 -13.55 3.33
C ARG A 137 -16.33 -14.96 3.77
N GLU A 138 -15.96 -15.98 2.99
CA GLU A 138 -16.23 -17.39 3.30
C GLU A 138 -15.58 -17.80 4.62
N PHE A 139 -14.33 -17.38 4.86
CA PHE A 139 -13.65 -17.62 6.14
C PHE A 139 -14.38 -16.96 7.31
N THR A 140 -14.83 -15.72 7.15
CA THR A 140 -15.54 -14.98 8.20
C THR A 140 -16.92 -15.59 8.47
N GLU A 141 -17.63 -16.03 7.43
CA GLU A 141 -18.89 -16.75 7.56
C GLU A 141 -18.69 -18.11 8.24
N GLY A 142 -17.67 -18.87 7.85
CA GLY A 142 -17.32 -20.13 8.50
C GLY A 142 -16.92 -19.95 9.97
N LEU A 143 -16.21 -18.87 10.30
CA LEU A 143 -15.90 -18.51 11.68
C LEU A 143 -17.16 -18.15 12.47
N ARG A 144 -18.08 -17.38 11.87
CA ARG A 144 -19.37 -17.04 12.50
C ARG A 144 -20.18 -18.29 12.83
N VAL A 145 -20.25 -19.26 11.90
CA VAL A 145 -20.95 -20.54 12.11
C VAL A 145 -20.30 -21.31 13.27
N LYS A 146 -18.98 -21.48 13.26
CA LYS A 146 -18.26 -22.18 14.35
C LYS A 146 -18.43 -21.51 15.72
N VAL A 147 -18.40 -20.17 15.76
CA VAL A 147 -18.62 -19.42 17.00
C VAL A 147 -20.05 -19.64 17.51
N MET A 148 -21.06 -19.61 16.63
CA MET A 148 -22.44 -19.88 17.01
C MET A 148 -22.62 -21.31 17.53
N GLU A 149 -22.05 -22.31 16.86
CA GLU A 149 -22.10 -23.70 17.33
C GLU A 149 -21.44 -23.89 18.70
N GLU A 150 -20.28 -23.26 18.94
CA GLU A 150 -19.63 -23.31 20.26
C GLU A 150 -20.46 -22.62 21.34
N LEU A 151 -21.13 -21.51 21.01
CA LEU A 151 -21.96 -20.75 21.94
C LEU A 151 -23.22 -21.56 22.30
N GLU A 152 -23.83 -22.23 21.33
CA GLU A 152 -24.97 -23.12 21.53
C GLU A 152 -24.59 -24.30 22.43
N LYS A 153 -23.48 -25.01 22.12
CA LYS A 153 -22.95 -26.10 22.97
C LYS A 153 -22.65 -25.63 24.40
N LYS A 154 -22.00 -24.47 24.56
CA LYS A 154 -21.72 -23.91 25.90
C LYS A 154 -23.00 -23.54 26.63
N THR A 155 -24.03 -23.06 25.92
CA THR A 155 -25.33 -22.71 26.51
C THR A 155 -26.09 -23.97 26.95
N GLU A 156 -26.05 -25.05 26.18
CA GLU A 156 -26.61 -26.35 26.58
C GLU A 156 -25.92 -26.91 27.82
N VAL A 157 -24.58 -26.93 27.85
CA VAL A 157 -23.81 -27.36 29.03
C VAL A 157 -24.11 -26.48 30.24
N LEU A 158 -24.27 -25.17 30.05
CA LEU A 158 -24.68 -24.25 31.12
C LEU A 158 -26.08 -24.58 31.62
N LYS A 159 -27.03 -24.89 30.72
CA LYS A 159 -28.40 -25.26 31.06
C LYS A 159 -28.43 -26.55 31.87
N GLU A 160 -27.72 -27.58 31.43
CA GLU A 160 -27.57 -28.85 32.17
C GLU A 160 -26.97 -28.60 33.55
N ARG A 161 -25.86 -27.86 33.63
CA ARG A 161 -25.23 -27.53 34.92
C ARG A 161 -26.10 -26.67 35.82
N THR A 162 -26.96 -25.80 35.28
CA THR A 162 -27.92 -25.05 36.11
C THR A 162 -29.03 -25.93 36.65
N VAL A 163 -29.45 -26.96 35.92
CA VAL A 163 -30.41 -27.96 36.44
C VAL A 163 -29.75 -28.80 37.53
N GLU A 164 -28.53 -29.29 37.30
CA GLU A 164 -27.75 -30.00 38.33
C GLU A 164 -27.50 -29.11 39.56
N LEU A 165 -27.19 -27.83 39.36
CA LEU A 165 -26.99 -26.87 40.45
C LEU A 165 -28.30 -26.60 41.20
N ALA A 166 -29.44 -26.51 40.51
CA ALA A 166 -30.74 -26.36 41.15
C ALA A 166 -31.08 -27.58 42.01
N GLU A 167 -30.79 -28.80 41.54
CA GLU A 167 -30.96 -30.03 42.34
C GLU A 167 -30.01 -30.06 43.55
N VAL A 168 -28.76 -29.61 43.39
CA VAL A 168 -27.80 -29.51 44.50
C VAL A 168 -28.21 -28.43 45.50
N VAL A 169 -28.75 -27.30 45.04
CA VAL A 169 -29.28 -26.22 45.89
C VAL A 169 -30.54 -26.66 46.61
N GLU A 170 -31.43 -27.43 45.97
CA GLU A 170 -32.61 -28.00 46.63
C GLU A 170 -32.20 -29.01 47.71
N LYS A 171 -31.24 -29.90 47.41
CA LYS A 171 -30.65 -30.81 48.40
C LYS A 171 -29.93 -30.06 49.53
N ALA A 172 -29.23 -28.97 49.22
CA ALA A 172 -28.56 -28.13 50.21
C ALA A 172 -29.54 -27.31 51.04
N ALA A 173 -30.66 -26.85 50.47
CA ALA A 173 -31.73 -26.14 51.18
C ALA A 173 -32.48 -27.07 52.14
N GLN A 174 -32.67 -28.34 51.76
CA GLN A 174 -33.17 -29.39 52.66
C GLN A 174 -32.18 -29.69 53.79
N GLN A 175 -30.87 -29.53 53.56
CA GLN A 175 -29.83 -29.61 54.59
C GLN A 175 -29.68 -28.31 55.43
N ALA A 176 -30.03 -27.15 54.90
CA ALA A 176 -29.89 -25.84 55.53
C ALA A 176 -30.99 -25.50 56.54
N GLY A 177 -31.92 -26.42 56.82
CA GLY A 177 -32.76 -26.38 58.02
C GLY A 177 -31.96 -26.40 59.34
N ASN A 178 -30.65 -26.67 59.28
CA ASN A 178 -29.71 -26.61 60.40
C ASN A 178 -28.40 -25.93 60.00
N ALA A 179 -28.31 -24.60 60.07
CA ALA A 179 -27.08 -23.89 60.49
C ALA A 179 -27.25 -22.36 60.39
N ALA A 180 -27.23 -21.70 61.54
CA ALA A 180 -26.83 -20.31 61.64
C ALA A 180 -25.34 -20.20 61.29
N ASN A 181 -25.01 -19.62 60.13
CA ASN A 181 -23.74 -18.91 59.85
C ASN A 181 -23.72 -18.43 58.38
N SER A 182 -23.85 -17.11 58.18
CA SER A 182 -23.64 -16.49 56.87
C SER A 182 -22.13 -16.49 56.51
N PRO A 183 -21.73 -16.93 55.31
CA PRO A 183 -20.33 -16.96 54.90
C PRO A 183 -19.81 -15.57 54.52
N TYR A 184 -18.57 -15.30 54.89
CA TYR A 184 -17.78 -14.08 54.62
C TYR A 184 -17.83 -13.53 53.17
N ARG A 185 -18.20 -14.38 52.21
CA ARG A 185 -18.41 -14.02 50.80
C ARG A 185 -19.52 -12.98 50.61
N ASP A 186 -20.58 -13.02 51.40
CA ASP A 186 -21.69 -12.06 51.32
C ASP A 186 -21.30 -10.67 51.85
N ALA A 187 -20.33 -10.60 52.76
CA ALA A 187 -19.79 -9.35 53.26
C ALA A 187 -18.95 -8.61 52.19
N LEU A 188 -18.30 -9.33 51.28
CA LEU A 188 -17.48 -8.74 50.21
C LEU A 188 -18.33 -8.14 49.08
N HIS A 189 -19.46 -8.76 48.74
CA HIS A 189 -20.37 -8.21 47.73
C HIS A 189 -21.09 -6.92 48.18
N ARG A 190 -21.31 -6.75 49.48
CA ARG A 190 -21.90 -5.53 50.05
C ARG A 190 -21.03 -4.28 49.86
N GLY A 191 -19.70 -4.43 49.74
CA GLY A 191 -18.75 -3.34 49.57
C GLY A 191 -18.61 -2.78 48.15
N LEU A 192 -19.29 -3.37 47.16
CA LEU A 192 -19.29 -2.92 45.76
C LEU A 192 -20.43 -1.93 45.44
N SER A 193 -21.28 -1.59 46.42
CA SER A 193 -22.31 -0.59 46.24
C SER A 193 -21.68 0.80 46.33
N GLY A 194 -21.70 1.51 45.19
CA GLY A 194 -20.97 2.76 44.93
C GLY A 194 -21.14 3.82 46.01
N ALA A 195 -20.06 4.05 46.76
CA ALA A 195 -19.83 5.30 47.46
C ALA A 195 -19.15 6.29 46.50
N PRO A 196 -19.49 7.59 46.55
CA PRO A 196 -18.98 8.60 45.63
C PRO A 196 -17.45 8.72 45.72
N MET A 197 -16.82 8.89 44.56
CA MET A 197 -15.37 8.97 44.28
C MET A 197 -14.68 10.22 44.84
N ASP A 198 -15.06 10.71 46.03
CA ASP A 198 -14.40 11.84 46.65
C ASP A 198 -14.65 11.87 48.17
N ALA A 199 -13.62 11.63 48.99
CA ALA A 199 -13.58 12.03 50.42
C ALA A 199 -12.33 11.61 51.20
N ASN A 200 -11.55 10.60 50.78
CA ASN A 200 -10.40 10.16 51.59
C ASN A 200 -9.16 9.80 50.75
N PRO A 201 -8.08 10.60 50.82
CA PRO A 201 -6.86 10.34 50.05
C PRO A 201 -6.23 8.98 50.39
N ARG A 202 -6.46 8.44 51.60
CA ARG A 202 -5.98 7.09 51.97
C ARG A 202 -6.76 5.97 51.29
N LEU A 203 -8.06 6.16 51.04
CA LEU A 203 -8.87 5.18 50.32
C LEU A 203 -8.57 5.22 48.82
N ALA A 204 -8.46 6.42 48.26
CA ALA A 204 -8.02 6.61 46.88
C ALA A 204 -6.63 6.01 46.65
N ALA A 205 -5.69 6.20 47.58
CA ALA A 205 -4.36 5.58 47.50
C ALA A 205 -4.41 4.05 47.55
N LYS A 206 -5.24 3.47 48.42
CA LYS A 206 -5.43 2.00 48.51
C LYS A 206 -6.04 1.42 47.23
N GLU A 207 -7.01 2.10 46.66
CA GLU A 207 -7.63 1.66 45.41
C GLU A 207 -6.66 1.78 44.23
N ASN A 208 -5.90 2.86 44.14
CA ASN A 208 -4.84 3.01 43.15
C ASN A 208 -3.77 1.91 43.25
N ILE A 209 -3.41 1.48 44.47
CA ILE A 209 -2.51 0.33 44.66
C ILE A 209 -3.18 -0.95 44.16
N ARG A 210 -4.45 -1.18 44.50
CA ARG A 210 -5.19 -2.37 44.08
C ARG A 210 -5.37 -2.45 42.57
N GLN A 211 -5.65 -1.34 41.89
CA GLN A 211 -5.80 -1.26 40.44
C GLN A 211 -4.50 -1.62 39.70
N ARG A 212 -3.33 -1.39 40.32
CA ARG A 212 -2.03 -1.73 39.74
C ARG A 212 -1.52 -3.12 40.12
N GLN A 213 -2.27 -3.86 40.93
CA GLN A 213 -1.91 -5.19 41.40
C GLN A 213 -2.71 -6.26 40.67
N SER A 214 -1.99 -7.21 40.06
CA SER A 214 -2.56 -8.37 39.40
C SER A 214 -2.10 -9.64 40.11
N LEU A 215 -3.05 -10.51 40.47
CA LEU A 215 -2.74 -11.84 40.97
C LEU A 215 -2.64 -12.80 39.79
N VAL A 216 -1.48 -13.46 39.66
CA VAL A 216 -1.24 -14.47 38.65
C VAL A 216 -1.16 -15.83 39.33
N ASP A 217 -2.13 -16.69 39.03
CA ASP A 217 -2.09 -18.09 39.46
C ASP A 217 -1.19 -18.88 38.52
N ILE A 218 -0.24 -19.58 39.10
CA ILE A 218 0.79 -20.31 38.36
C ILE A 218 0.57 -21.81 38.54
N PRO A 219 0.59 -22.62 37.47
CA PRO A 219 0.47 -24.08 37.58
C PRO A 219 1.56 -24.67 38.48
N GLN A 220 1.25 -25.80 39.14
CA GLN A 220 2.13 -26.41 40.13
C GLN A 220 3.51 -26.78 39.58
N GLU A 221 3.59 -27.09 38.29
CA GLU A 221 4.82 -27.52 37.61
C GLU A 221 5.68 -26.37 37.08
N SER A 222 5.27 -25.10 37.27
CA SER A 222 6.01 -23.96 36.72
C SER A 222 7.32 -23.71 37.44
N SER A 223 8.38 -23.50 36.66
CA SER A 223 9.68 -23.04 37.14
C SER A 223 9.64 -21.69 37.86
N LEU A 224 8.62 -20.87 37.61
CA LEU A 224 8.43 -19.56 38.26
C LEU A 224 8.15 -19.67 39.76
N ARG A 225 7.64 -20.83 40.25
CA ARG A 225 7.40 -21.03 41.70
C ARG A 225 8.68 -21.08 42.54
N ASN A 226 9.78 -21.49 41.91
CA ASN A 226 11.09 -21.67 42.52
C ASN A 226 12.03 -20.47 42.29
N CYS A 227 11.58 -19.46 41.55
CA CYS A 227 12.36 -18.25 41.32
C CYS A 227 12.31 -17.29 42.52
N ALA A 228 13.43 -16.62 42.79
CA ALA A 228 13.45 -15.51 43.74
C ALA A 228 12.62 -14.32 43.22
N ASN A 229 12.03 -13.53 44.12
CA ASN A 229 11.20 -12.37 43.80
C ASN A 229 11.88 -11.39 42.83
N LEU A 230 13.20 -11.17 42.97
CA LEU A 230 13.97 -10.30 42.07
C LEU A 230 13.98 -10.83 40.62
N VAL A 231 14.13 -12.15 40.46
CA VAL A 231 14.15 -12.81 39.15
C VAL A 231 12.76 -12.75 38.51
N LEU A 232 11.71 -12.87 39.32
CA LEU A 232 10.32 -12.75 38.88
C LEU A 232 10.04 -11.36 38.28
N VAL A 233 10.47 -10.29 38.94
CA VAL A 233 10.33 -8.91 38.40
C VAL A 233 10.99 -8.79 37.02
N GLY A 234 12.19 -9.34 36.84
CA GLY A 234 12.89 -9.34 35.55
C GLY A 234 12.12 -10.10 34.46
N LYS A 235 11.65 -11.31 34.78
CA LYS A 235 10.88 -12.15 33.84
C LYS A 235 9.55 -11.54 33.44
N PHE A 236 8.80 -10.99 34.41
CA PHE A 236 7.55 -10.29 34.11
C PHE A 236 7.79 -9.00 33.32
N SER A 237 8.85 -8.25 33.62
CA SER A 237 9.19 -7.05 32.84
C SER A 237 9.56 -7.37 31.40
N GLU A 238 10.33 -8.43 31.17
CA GLU A 238 10.69 -8.90 29.82
C GLU A 238 9.45 -9.37 29.04
N ALA A 239 8.59 -10.18 29.68
CA ALA A 239 7.36 -10.66 29.06
C ALA A 239 6.40 -9.51 28.71
N MET A 240 6.21 -8.56 29.63
CA MET A 240 5.38 -7.38 29.42
C MET A 240 5.95 -6.48 28.32
N GLY A 241 7.27 -6.30 28.25
CA GLY A 241 7.92 -5.52 27.20
C GLY A 241 7.84 -6.13 25.80
N LYS A 242 7.67 -7.46 25.70
CA LYS A 242 7.38 -8.14 24.43
C LYS A 242 5.90 -8.07 24.05
N ALA A 243 5.01 -8.15 25.03
CA ALA A 243 3.55 -8.17 24.80
C ALA A 243 2.94 -6.78 24.62
N THR A 244 3.54 -5.76 25.21
CA THR A 244 3.12 -4.35 25.12
C THR A 244 4.35 -3.56 24.73
N GLU A 245 4.29 -2.71 23.71
CA GLU A 245 5.40 -1.91 23.15
C GLU A 245 6.01 -0.93 24.20
N GLN A 246 6.66 -1.50 25.21
CA GLN A 246 7.43 -0.91 26.31
C GLN A 246 6.74 0.11 27.22
N LYS A 247 5.42 0.28 27.17
CA LYS A 247 4.77 1.27 28.03
C LYS A 247 4.75 0.88 29.51
N HIS A 248 4.68 -0.40 29.87
CA HIS A 248 4.49 -0.81 31.27
C HIS A 248 5.73 -1.42 31.93
N LYS A 249 6.11 -0.90 33.12
CA LYS A 249 7.18 -1.45 33.95
C LYS A 249 6.61 -2.18 35.16
N VAL A 250 7.18 -3.33 35.50
CA VAL A 250 6.84 -4.06 36.73
C VAL A 250 7.63 -3.45 37.89
N ARG A 251 6.93 -3.07 38.95
CA ARG A 251 7.53 -2.50 40.16
C ARG A 251 7.91 -3.59 41.16
N SER A 252 7.04 -4.56 41.36
CA SER A 252 7.29 -5.65 42.32
C SER A 252 6.58 -6.93 41.90
N ALA A 253 7.13 -8.07 42.34
CA ALA A 253 6.52 -9.39 42.21
C ALA A 253 6.73 -10.13 43.54
N LEU A 254 5.64 -10.51 44.20
CA LEU A 254 5.64 -11.17 45.50
C LEU A 254 4.98 -12.54 45.41
N LYS A 255 5.70 -13.58 45.80
CA LYS A 255 5.10 -14.91 45.96
C LYS A 255 4.21 -14.94 47.21
N LEU A 256 2.97 -15.36 47.04
CA LEU A 256 2.01 -15.55 48.11
C LEU A 256 2.04 -16.98 48.64
N GLN A 257 1.54 -17.17 49.87
CA GLN A 257 1.51 -18.49 50.53
C GLN A 257 0.60 -19.50 49.81
N ASN A 258 -0.41 -19.03 49.07
CA ASN A 258 -1.28 -19.86 48.25
C ASN A 258 -0.64 -20.30 46.91
N GLY A 259 0.63 -19.93 46.66
CA GLY A 259 1.36 -20.28 45.44
C GLY A 259 1.09 -19.35 44.25
N GLY A 260 0.26 -18.32 44.40
CA GLY A 260 0.10 -17.25 43.42
C GLY A 260 1.23 -16.23 43.49
N ILE A 261 1.40 -15.46 42.41
CA ILE A 261 2.34 -14.32 42.37
C ILE A 261 1.54 -13.03 42.22
N LEU A 262 1.71 -12.12 43.19
CA LEU A 262 1.16 -10.78 43.14
C LEU A 262 2.14 -9.86 42.43
N VAL A 263 1.75 -9.30 41.29
CA VAL A 263 2.56 -8.40 40.47
C VAL A 263 2.01 -6.98 40.60
N GLU A 264 2.86 -6.02 40.96
CA GLU A 264 2.52 -4.59 40.99
C GLU A 264 3.15 -3.86 39.79
N MET A 265 2.34 -3.13 39.06
CA MET A 265 2.77 -2.30 37.93
C MET A 265 3.19 -0.90 38.40
N ALA A 266 4.23 -0.35 37.79
CA ALA A 266 4.63 1.02 38.00
C ALA A 266 3.64 1.96 37.29
N HIS A 267 3.26 3.04 37.96
CA HIS A 267 2.49 4.12 37.35
C HIS A 267 3.40 4.87 36.37
N ILE A 268 2.98 4.94 35.10
CA ILE A 268 3.64 5.79 34.10
C ILE A 268 2.91 7.13 34.18
N CYS A 269 3.63 8.17 34.58
CA CYS A 269 3.17 9.55 34.43
C CYS A 269 3.54 10.06 33.03
#